data_AF-A0A519XVN9-F1
#
_entry.id   AF-A0A519XVN9-F1
#
_cell.length_a   1.000
_cell.length_b   1.000
_cell.length_c   1.000
_cell.angle_alpha   90.00
_cell.angle_beta   90.00
_cell.angle_gamma   90.00
#
_symmetry.space_group_name_H-M   'P 1'
#
loop_
_entity.id
_entity.type
_entity.pdbx_description
1 polymer ?
#
loop_
_entity_poly.entity_id
_entity_poly.type
_entity_poly.pdbx_seq_one_letter_code
_entity_poly.pdbx_strand_id
1 'polypeptide(L)'
;MKNRKILIVALCLAVITGLALRYKSAVIIYSAPAGEVLSGKYMVTADGKDVPVYIAKVASSDRKLRYKAMDDKINSAKFFEEAAFSYFDLSGSTTVTVKSAVEVKTVKILPSSYNINPIIKDNVVSFPIKSG
;
A
#
# COMPACT_ATOMS: atom_id res chain seq x y z
N MET A 1 -10.13 30.12 -47.36
CA MET A 1 -10.41 28.74 -46.89
C MET A 1 -9.21 28.03 -46.24
N LYS A 2 -7.98 28.14 -46.78
CA LYS A 2 -6.77 27.48 -46.24
C LYS A 2 -6.44 27.87 -44.78
N ASN A 3 -6.52 29.16 -44.47
CA ASN A 3 -6.19 29.69 -43.13
C ASN A 3 -7.23 29.28 -42.06
N ARG A 4 -8.50 29.09 -42.47
CA ARG A 4 -9.58 28.65 -41.57
C ARG A 4 -9.42 27.17 -41.17
N LYS A 5 -8.92 26.33 -42.07
CA LYS A 5 -8.59 24.92 -41.77
C LYS A 5 -7.37 24.79 -40.85
N ILE A 6 -6.35 25.64 -41.03
CA ILE A 6 -5.16 25.69 -40.16
C ILE A 6 -5.54 26.13 -38.75
N LEU A 7 -6.41 27.14 -38.62
CA LEU A 7 -6.89 27.61 -37.31
C LEU A 7 -7.68 26.53 -36.56
N ILE A 8 -8.52 25.76 -37.25
CA ILE A 8 -9.31 24.68 -36.65
C ILE A 8 -8.42 23.51 -36.21
N VAL A 9 -7.40 23.15 -36.99
CA VAL A 9 -6.44 22.09 -36.62
C VAL A 9 -5.62 22.49 -35.39
N ALA A 10 -5.16 23.75 -35.33
CA ALA A 10 -4.44 24.26 -34.16
C ALA A 10 -5.31 24.29 -32.90
N LEU A 11 -6.60 24.65 -33.04
CA LEU A 11 -7.56 24.64 -31.94
C LEU A 11 -7.87 23.22 -31.43
N CYS A 12 -8.04 22.24 -32.33
CA CYS A 12 -8.22 20.84 -31.95
C CYS A 12 -6.99 20.27 -31.24
N LEU A 13 -5.78 20.61 -31.68
CA LEU A 13 -4.54 20.14 -31.07
C LEU A 13 -4.35 20.71 -29.65
N ALA A 14 -4.75 21.97 -29.42
CA ALA A 14 -4.74 22.60 -28.10
C ALA A 14 -5.79 22.01 -27.14
N VAL A 15 -6.95 21.58 -27.64
CA VAL A 15 -7.98 20.89 -26.83
C VAL A 15 -7.54 19.48 -26.45
N ILE A 16 -6.84 18.76 -27.35
CA ILE A 16 -6.30 17.42 -27.08
C ILE A 16 -5.17 17.46 -26.05
N THR A 17 -4.32 18.50 -26.06
CA THR A 17 -3.26 18.67 -25.05
C THR A 17 -3.80 19.19 -23.71
N GLY A 18 -4.85 20.02 -23.71
CA GLY A 18 -5.50 20.53 -22.50
C GLY A 18 -6.28 19.47 -21.70
N LEU A 19 -6.73 18.39 -22.34
CA LEU A 19 -7.41 17.27 -21.66
C LEU A 19 -6.48 16.30 -20.92
N ALA A 20 -5.17 16.44 -21.11
CA ALA A 20 -4.18 15.60 -20.44
C ALA A 20 -3.74 16.13 -19.05
N LEU A 21 -4.57 16.94 -18.39
CA LEU A 21 -4.44 17.16 -16.94
C LEU A 21 -4.73 15.83 -16.24
N ARG A 22 -3.69 15.00 -16.12
CA ARG A 22 -3.71 13.86 -15.22
C ARG A 22 -3.88 14.42 -13.81
N TYR A 23 -4.95 14.01 -13.13
CA TYR A 23 -5.14 14.29 -11.72
C TYR A 23 -3.87 13.84 -11.01
N LYS A 24 -3.14 14.78 -10.41
CA LYS A 24 -1.87 14.47 -9.74
C LYS A 24 -2.20 13.55 -8.58
N SER A 25 -1.58 12.37 -8.58
CA SER A 25 -1.72 11.47 -7.44
C SER A 25 -1.18 12.15 -6.19
N ALA A 26 -1.88 11.99 -5.07
CA ALA A 26 -1.49 12.55 -3.79
C ALA A 26 -1.45 11.43 -2.76
N VAL A 27 -0.30 11.29 -2.11
CA VAL A 27 -0.10 10.41 -0.95
C VAL A 27 0.19 11.26 0.27
N ILE A 28 -0.66 11.12 1.29
CA ILE A 28 -0.51 11.78 2.60
C ILE A 28 -0.10 10.74 3.62
N ILE A 29 1.07 10.95 4.21
CA ILE A 29 1.64 10.06 5.24
C ILE A 29 1.60 10.78 6.57
N TYR A 30 1.09 10.07 7.57
CA TYR A 30 1.05 10.53 8.95
C TYR A 30 2.24 9.95 9.71
N SER A 31 2.92 10.78 10.48
CA SER A 31 3.98 10.32 11.38
C SER A 31 3.40 9.42 12.47
N ALA A 32 4.19 8.45 12.92
CA ALA A 32 3.81 7.63 14.05
C ALA A 32 3.69 8.50 15.32
N PRO A 33 2.74 8.20 16.23
CA PRO A 33 2.66 8.85 17.52
C PRO A 33 3.97 8.73 18.31
N ALA A 34 4.26 9.73 19.14
CA ALA A 34 5.46 9.71 19.97
C ALA A 34 5.47 8.48 20.89
N GLY A 35 6.58 7.73 20.87
CA GLY A 35 6.76 6.52 21.68
C GLY A 35 6.13 5.25 21.10
N GLU A 36 5.45 5.32 19.95
CA GLU A 36 4.89 4.13 19.30
C GLU A 36 6.00 3.18 18.82
N VAL A 37 5.84 1.89 19.09
CA VAL A 37 6.79 0.86 18.67
C VAL A 37 6.40 0.36 17.29
N LEU A 38 7.23 0.67 16.29
CA LEU A 38 7.03 0.24 14.91
C LEU A 38 7.66 -1.13 14.63
N SER A 39 7.10 -1.84 13.67
CA SER A 39 7.64 -3.09 13.17
C SER A 39 8.95 -2.85 12.40
N GLY A 40 10.03 -3.50 12.84
CA GLY A 40 11.28 -3.56 12.09
C GLY A 40 11.32 -4.65 11.02
N LYS A 41 10.24 -5.43 10.85
CA LYS A 41 10.20 -6.58 9.92
C LYS A 41 10.01 -6.16 8.47
N TYR A 42 9.40 -5.00 8.24
CA TYR A 42 9.09 -4.47 6.91
C TYR A 42 9.39 -2.98 6.83
N MET A 43 9.80 -2.52 5.65
CA MET A 43 9.79 -1.11 5.29
C MET A 43 8.78 -0.91 4.17
N VAL A 44 7.87 0.05 4.33
CA VAL A 44 6.82 0.35 3.36
C VAL A 44 7.06 1.74 2.79
N THR A 45 6.96 1.88 1.47
CA THR A 45 6.90 3.19 0.84
C THR A 45 5.67 3.32 -0.06
N ALA A 46 5.14 4.53 -0.15
CA ALA A 46 4.08 4.91 -1.08
C ALA A 46 4.50 6.21 -1.76
N ASP A 47 4.48 6.26 -3.09
CA ASP A 47 5.00 7.39 -3.89
C ASP A 47 6.46 7.74 -3.49
N GLY A 48 7.26 6.72 -3.18
CA GLY A 48 8.67 6.86 -2.77
C GLY A 48 8.90 7.43 -1.36
N LYS A 49 7.83 7.70 -0.59
CA LYS A 49 7.93 8.20 0.78
C LYS A 49 7.72 7.06 1.79
N ASP A 50 8.50 7.06 2.87
CA ASP A 50 8.40 6.06 3.93
C ASP A 50 7.08 6.17 4.70
N VAL A 51 6.39 5.04 4.84
CA VAL A 51 5.14 4.93 5.61
C VAL A 51 5.41 4.14 6.90
N PRO A 52 5.01 4.65 8.09
CA PRO A 52 5.15 3.91 9.33
C PRO A 52 4.46 2.53 9.30
N VAL A 53 5.12 1.52 9.86
CA VAL A 53 4.61 0.14 9.93
C VAL A 53 4.34 -0.21 11.38
N TYR A 54 3.07 -0.31 11.75
CA TYR A 54 2.60 -0.59 13.10
C TYR A 54 2.49 -2.08 13.38
N ILE A 55 2.36 -2.44 14.65
CA ILE A 55 2.20 -3.82 15.13
C ILE A 55 0.82 -3.96 15.78
N ALA A 56 0.08 -5.01 15.42
CA ALA A 56 -1.14 -5.43 16.08
C ALA A 56 -0.99 -6.84 16.64
N LYS A 57 -1.50 -7.08 17.85
CA LYS A 57 -1.68 -8.44 18.39
C LYS A 57 -2.93 -9.05 17.77
N VAL A 58 -2.77 -10.18 17.10
CA VAL A 58 -3.86 -10.93 16.45
C VAL A 58 -3.97 -12.33 17.05
N ALA A 59 -5.13 -12.94 16.86
CA ALA A 59 -5.32 -14.34 17.24
C ALA A 59 -4.31 -15.22 16.51
N SER A 60 -3.66 -16.13 17.23
CA SER A 60 -2.68 -17.04 16.64
C SER A 60 -3.30 -17.89 15.52
N SER A 61 -2.52 -18.18 14.49
CA SER A 61 -2.85 -19.16 13.46
C SER A 61 -3.01 -20.58 14.05
N ASP A 62 -2.39 -20.89 15.19
CA ASP A 62 -2.57 -22.14 15.93
C ASP A 62 -3.90 -22.15 16.70
N ARG A 63 -4.77 -23.09 16.33
CA ARG A 63 -6.08 -23.32 16.96
C ARG A 63 -5.98 -23.58 18.46
N LYS A 64 -4.99 -24.35 18.93
CA LYS A 64 -4.82 -24.66 20.36
C LYS A 64 -4.48 -23.40 21.15
N LEU A 65 -3.62 -22.55 20.60
CA LEU A 65 -3.27 -21.27 21.23
C LEU A 65 -4.46 -20.32 21.25
N ARG A 66 -5.29 -20.29 20.19
CA ARG A 66 -6.54 -19.51 20.22
C ARG A 66 -7.49 -19.94 21.33
N TYR A 67 -7.70 -21.25 21.49
CA TYR A 67 -8.56 -21.75 22.57
C TYR A 67 -7.97 -21.47 23.94
N LYS A 68 -6.66 -21.63 24.11
CA LYS A 68 -5.98 -21.26 25.36
C LYS A 68 -6.13 -19.77 25.67
N ALA A 69 -6.07 -18.89 24.66
CA ALA A 69 -6.34 -17.46 24.82
C ALA A 69 -7.77 -17.17 25.31
N MET A 70 -8.74 -18.02 24.91
CA MET A 70 -10.13 -17.89 25.34
C MET A 70 -10.37 -18.46 26.75
N ASP A 71 -9.78 -19.61 27.08
CA ASP A 71 -10.08 -20.35 28.30
C ASP A 71 -9.26 -19.86 29.50
N ASP A 72 -7.97 -19.58 29.28
CA ASP A 72 -7.06 -19.06 30.31
C ASP A 72 -7.09 -17.53 30.31
N LYS A 73 -8.13 -16.96 30.95
CA LYS A 73 -8.31 -15.49 31.01
C LYS A 73 -7.12 -14.77 31.62
N ILE A 74 -6.46 -15.38 32.61
CA ILE A 74 -5.31 -14.81 33.32
C ILE A 74 -4.12 -14.66 32.37
N ASN A 75 -3.85 -15.66 31.52
CA ASN A 75 -2.72 -15.65 30.61
C ASN A 75 -3.08 -15.29 29.16
N SER A 76 -4.34 -14.98 28.87
CA SER A 76 -4.87 -14.73 27.51
C SER A 76 -4.00 -13.78 26.68
N ALA A 77 -3.47 -12.72 27.29
CA ALA A 77 -2.61 -11.73 26.66
C ALA A 77 -1.23 -12.25 26.21
N LYS A 78 -0.87 -13.50 26.55
CA LYS A 78 0.39 -14.18 26.14
C LYS A 78 0.21 -15.00 24.87
N PHE A 79 -1.02 -15.25 24.42
CA PHE A 79 -1.34 -16.13 23.30
C PHE A 79 -1.79 -15.31 22.09
N PHE A 80 -0.83 -14.71 21.39
CA PHE A 80 -1.08 -13.91 20.20
C PHE A 80 0.02 -14.13 19.16
N GLU A 81 -0.27 -13.73 17.93
CA GLU A 81 0.72 -13.47 16.89
C GLU A 81 0.76 -11.97 16.59
N GLU A 82 1.82 -11.51 15.94
CA GLU A 82 1.94 -10.13 15.50
C GLU A 82 1.58 -10.00 14.03
N ALA A 83 0.66 -9.10 13.71
CA ALA A 83 0.44 -8.61 12.36
C ALA A 83 1.08 -7.23 12.21
N ALA A 84 1.74 -6.99 11.08
CA ALA A 84 2.23 -5.67 10.71
C ALA A 84 1.23 -4.99 9.77
N PHE A 85 0.99 -3.70 9.95
CA PHE A 85 0.10 -2.93 9.08
C PHE A 85 0.59 -1.50 8.90
N SER A 86 0.13 -0.85 7.85
CA SER A 86 0.48 0.54 7.53
C SER A 86 -0.72 1.22 6.88
N TYR A 87 -0.79 2.55 6.95
CA TYR A 87 -1.88 3.33 6.36
C TYR A 87 -1.39 4.69 5.89
N PHE A 88 -2.07 5.22 4.89
CA PHE A 88 -1.86 6.54 4.31
C PHE A 88 -3.11 6.91 3.49
N ASP A 89 -3.32 8.20 3.25
CA ASP A 89 -4.39 8.62 2.34
C ASP A 89 -3.87 8.68 0.91
N LEU A 90 -4.72 8.26 -0.03
CA LEU A 90 -4.43 8.24 -1.46
C LEU A 90 -5.54 8.95 -2.25
N SER A 91 -5.14 9.89 -3.10
CA SER A 91 -5.94 10.36 -4.23
C SER A 91 -5.25 9.94 -5.53
N GLY A 92 -5.98 9.27 -6.44
CA GLY A 92 -5.42 8.81 -7.71
C GLY A 92 -4.78 7.42 -7.60
N SER A 93 -3.56 7.25 -8.09
CA SER A 93 -2.87 5.95 -8.06
C SER A 93 -1.41 6.09 -7.64
N THR A 94 -0.89 5.07 -6.96
CA THR A 94 0.51 5.04 -6.55
C THR A 94 1.07 3.62 -6.62
N THR A 95 2.39 3.51 -6.58
CA THR A 95 3.07 2.23 -6.37
C THR A 95 3.45 2.13 -4.90
N VAL A 96 3.01 1.04 -4.26
CA VAL A 96 3.47 0.65 -2.94
C VAL A 96 4.68 -0.24 -3.10
N THR A 97 5.71 -0.02 -2.29
CA THR A 97 6.82 -0.96 -2.15
C THR A 97 6.89 -1.48 -0.72
N VAL A 98 7.20 -2.76 -0.58
CA VAL A 98 7.37 -3.44 0.70
C VAL A 98 8.69 -4.19 0.66
N LYS A 99 9.66 -3.71 1.43
CA LYS A 99 10.92 -4.42 1.65
C LYS A 99 10.79 -5.29 2.89
N SER A 100 11.19 -6.55 2.77
CA SER A 100 11.21 -7.52 3.87
C SER A 100 12.63 -7.69 4.41
N ALA A 101 12.77 -7.92 5.71
CA ALA A 101 14.04 -8.31 6.32
C ALA A 101 14.51 -9.73 5.90
N VAL A 102 13.57 -10.58 5.48
CA VAL A 102 13.82 -11.94 4.98
C VAL A 102 13.60 -12.03 3.48
N GLU A 103 14.27 -12.99 2.83
CA GLU A 103 14.14 -13.24 1.40
C GLU A 103 12.69 -13.49 0.98
N VAL A 104 12.23 -12.82 -0.07
CA VAL A 104 10.87 -12.97 -0.61
C VAL A 104 10.92 -13.74 -1.91
N LYS A 105 10.45 -14.99 -1.90
CA LYS A 105 10.39 -15.85 -3.10
C LYS A 105 9.07 -15.75 -3.83
N THR A 106 7.98 -15.63 -3.09
CA THR A 106 6.62 -15.51 -3.60
C THR A 106 5.83 -14.53 -2.75
N VAL A 107 4.80 -13.94 -3.34
CA VAL A 107 3.87 -13.06 -2.64
C VAL A 107 2.46 -13.26 -3.19
N LYS A 108 1.46 -13.13 -2.32
CA LYS A 108 0.05 -13.14 -2.70
C LYS A 108 -0.64 -11.91 -2.13
N ILE A 109 -1.23 -11.11 -3.00
CA ILE A 109 -2.05 -9.96 -2.60
C ILE A 109 -3.51 -10.41 -2.49
N LEU A 110 -4.15 -10.06 -1.36
CA LEU A 110 -5.53 -10.41 -1.05
C LEU A 110 -6.39 -9.14 -0.87
N PRO A 111 -7.69 -9.19 -1.19
CA PRO A 111 -8.37 -10.33 -1.81
C PRO A 111 -7.97 -10.48 -3.29
N SER A 112 -7.85 -11.73 -3.74
CA SER A 112 -7.34 -12.02 -5.10
C SER A 112 -8.23 -11.47 -6.23
N SER A 113 -9.48 -11.11 -5.93
CA SER A 113 -10.40 -10.46 -6.87
C SER A 113 -9.90 -9.13 -7.43
N TYR A 114 -8.98 -8.45 -6.75
CA TYR A 114 -8.38 -7.21 -7.28
C TYR A 114 -7.34 -7.45 -8.38
N ASN A 115 -6.90 -8.71 -8.61
CA ASN A 115 -5.96 -9.08 -9.67
C ASN A 115 -4.70 -8.18 -9.74
N ILE A 116 -4.19 -7.75 -8.58
CA ILE A 116 -2.98 -6.93 -8.50
C ILE A 116 -1.78 -7.85 -8.74
N ASN A 117 -0.96 -7.51 -9.75
CA ASN A 117 0.23 -8.25 -10.11
C ASN A 117 1.47 -7.58 -9.49
N PRO A 118 2.03 -8.15 -8.40
CA PRO A 118 3.25 -7.62 -7.79
C PRO A 118 4.51 -8.01 -8.57
N ILE A 119 5.54 -7.19 -8.43
CA ILE A 119 6.90 -7.46 -8.92
C ILE A 119 7.79 -7.67 -7.69
N ILE A 120 8.58 -8.74 -7.69
CA ILE A 120 9.61 -8.98 -6.67
C ILE A 120 10.97 -8.67 -7.29
N LYS A 121 11.73 -7.75 -6.70
CA LYS A 121 13.11 -7.44 -7.08
C LYS A 121 13.92 -7.11 -5.82
N ASP A 122 15.07 -7.76 -5.63
CA ASP A 122 16.01 -7.48 -4.53
C ASP A 122 15.33 -7.45 -3.12
N ASN A 123 14.45 -8.42 -2.85
CA ASN A 123 13.62 -8.51 -1.63
C ASN A 123 12.64 -7.35 -1.41
N VAL A 124 12.34 -6.60 -2.47
CA VAL A 124 11.32 -5.56 -2.52
C VAL A 124 10.15 -6.06 -3.36
N VAL A 125 8.98 -6.11 -2.75
CA VAL A 125 7.71 -6.33 -3.44
C VAL A 125 7.15 -4.98 -3.85
N SER A 126 6.89 -4.76 -5.13
CA SER A 126 6.26 -3.54 -5.65
C SER A 126 4.93 -3.86 -6.31
N PHE A 127 3.89 -3.07 -6.04
CA PHE A 127 2.59 -3.24 -6.68
C PHE A 127 1.81 -1.92 -6.78
N PRO A 128 1.01 -1.75 -7.85
CA PRO A 128 0.19 -0.56 -8.01
C PRO A 128 -1.09 -0.66 -7.17
N ILE A 129 -1.53 0.48 -6.62
CA ILE A 129 -2.85 0.67 -6.04
C ILE A 129 -3.49 1.94 -6.60
N LYS A 130 -4.82 2.01 -6.54
CA LYS A 130 -5.61 3.19 -6.92
C LYS A 130 -6.67 3.47 -5.87
N SER A 131 -6.99 4.74 -5.65
CA SER A 131 -8.19 5.13 -4.92
C SER A 131 -9.41 4.65 -5.69
N GLY A 132 -10.45 4.24 -4.96
CA GLY A 132 -11.76 3.88 -5.51
C GLY A 132 -12.49 5.07 -6.10
#